data_AF-A0A0P1BGL0-F1
#
_entry.id   AF-A0A0P1BGL0-F1
#
_cell.length_a   1.000
_cell.length_b   1.000
_cell.length_c   1.000
_cell.angle_alpha   90.00
_cell.angle_beta   90.00
_cell.angle_gamma   90.00
#
_symmetry.space_group_name_H-M   'P 1'
#
loop_
_entity.id
_entity.type
_entity.pdbx_description
1 polymer ?
#
loop_
_entity_poly.entity_id
_entity_poly.type
_entity_poly.pdbx_seq_one_letter_code
_entity_poly.pdbx_strand_id
1 'polypeptide(L)'
;MTPAQVLHEQSLGERSGAFEPLTSTTATSLLARPSAKDLGPAHMATLGMLIIDEFIYLDPTTGSRISKAEHLRKRGIKGPSDNDTQSSFDAADDDDDEQIGGGGVYFVIGARVWSRPQEILSILDVGPNFTPKMRDKLRSFDDGEGSSQSPQSMWVWRDRPEGTTRAANIYTGEKRGFEYLTPKRRLDPQDLSVAAPGRCLPRWIHAICSPDRIVTIVQEALLLSKQQGQAHSPRIVWEPIPDSARPENLDGLLEAAGMVDVLSPNHVEAHNFLDTSRQQSTPGYIADLDEPSLTPGEFKLQVEKDAHDLLRLCAAFGSHAPLLVIRAGKHGSVALNQGCVESVWCAPYHGEDKQHEVVDVTGAGNAFLGGLTWSLAQIDEPNLDLGELDKMALGQALKHGAVSASYVVEQRGMPRVTPAQQPEEGSVLKWNHHLTNPSERYAAMQ
;
A
#
# COMPACT_ATOMS: atom_id res chain seq x y z
N MET A 1 -14.88 -28.27 -6.10
CA MET A 1 -15.64 -28.02 -4.85
C MET A 1 -15.92 -26.54 -4.79
N THR A 2 -17.09 -26.10 -4.35
CA THR A 2 -17.35 -24.67 -4.16
C THR A 2 -16.50 -24.14 -2.99
N PRO A 3 -16.09 -22.86 -2.95
CA PRO A 3 -15.35 -22.30 -1.81
C PRO A 3 -16.02 -22.61 -0.45
N ALA A 4 -17.36 -22.55 -0.41
CA ALA A 4 -18.15 -22.89 0.78
C ALA A 4 -18.02 -24.36 1.26
N GLN A 5 -17.65 -25.30 0.38
CA GLN A 5 -17.45 -26.71 0.74
C GLN A 5 -16.07 -26.95 1.39
N VAL A 6 -15.06 -26.17 1.00
CA VAL A 6 -13.69 -26.29 1.53
C VAL A 6 -13.59 -25.79 2.97
N LEU A 7 -14.36 -24.76 3.33
CA LEU A 7 -14.37 -24.22 4.71
C LEU A 7 -15.02 -25.16 5.74
N HIS A 8 -15.85 -26.12 5.29
CA HIS A 8 -16.59 -27.01 6.18
C HIS A 8 -15.84 -28.30 6.55
N GLU A 9 -14.76 -28.66 5.86
CA GLU A 9 -14.02 -29.89 6.10
C GLU A 9 -12.70 -29.62 6.84
N GLN A 10 -12.59 -30.13 8.08
CA GLN A 10 -11.38 -30.35 8.90
C GLN A 10 -10.98 -29.27 9.92
N SER A 11 -11.47 -29.44 11.16
CA SER A 11 -10.75 -29.03 12.38
C SER A 11 -10.12 -30.26 13.03
N LEU A 12 -8.84 -30.19 13.42
CA LEU A 12 -8.16 -30.87 14.55
C LEU A 12 -6.75 -31.38 14.16
N GLY A 13 -5.73 -30.91 14.89
CA GLY A 13 -4.40 -31.51 14.90
C GLY A 13 -3.30 -30.59 15.42
N GLU A 14 -3.21 -30.40 16.75
CA GLU A 14 -2.06 -29.74 17.38
C GLU A 14 -0.82 -30.65 17.33
N ARG A 15 0.34 -30.09 16.94
CA ARG A 15 1.65 -30.69 17.20
C ARG A 15 2.64 -29.61 17.65
N SER A 16 3.05 -29.69 18.91
CA SER A 16 4.10 -28.88 19.51
C SER A 16 5.48 -29.44 19.17
N GLY A 17 6.37 -28.62 18.61
CA GLY A 17 7.80 -28.89 18.52
C GLY A 17 8.57 -27.62 18.83
N ALA A 18 9.23 -27.57 20.00
CA ALA A 18 10.12 -26.48 20.36
C ALA A 18 11.51 -26.74 19.77
N PHE A 19 12.16 -25.75 19.15
CA PHE A 19 13.61 -25.78 18.91
C PHE A 19 14.25 -24.39 18.80
N GLU A 20 15.57 -24.39 19.05
CA GLU A 20 16.45 -23.31 19.49
C GLU A 20 16.75 -22.18 18.47
N PRO A 21 17.03 -20.94 18.96
CA PRO A 21 17.34 -19.79 18.11
C PRO A 21 18.77 -19.78 17.55
N LEU A 22 18.90 -19.38 16.28
CA LEU A 22 20.16 -18.98 15.65
C LEU A 22 20.55 -17.55 16.09
N THR A 23 21.86 -17.31 16.22
CA THR A 23 22.47 -16.18 16.94
C THR A 23 22.43 -14.84 16.20
N SER A 24 22.61 -13.75 16.97
CA SER A 24 22.40 -12.32 16.62
C SER A 24 23.17 -11.75 15.42
N THR A 25 24.04 -12.52 14.77
CA THR A 25 24.93 -12.01 13.72
C THR A 25 24.21 -11.81 12.38
N THR A 26 23.12 -12.54 12.11
CA THR A 26 22.37 -12.45 10.84
C THR A 26 21.46 -11.22 10.76
N ALA A 27 20.98 -10.70 11.90
CA ALA A 27 20.05 -9.56 11.94
C ALA A 27 20.71 -8.21 11.58
N THR A 28 22.01 -8.04 11.87
CA THR A 28 22.75 -6.81 11.59
C THR A 28 23.07 -6.65 10.09
N SER A 29 23.09 -7.74 9.32
CA SER A 29 23.43 -7.73 7.90
C SER A 29 22.35 -7.10 7.00
N LEU A 30 21.08 -7.11 7.42
CA LEU A 30 19.95 -6.60 6.62
C LEU A 30 19.76 -5.08 6.73
N LEU A 31 20.38 -4.45 7.74
CA LEU A 31 20.43 -2.98 7.88
C LEU A 31 21.61 -2.36 7.13
N ALA A 32 22.60 -3.17 6.73
CA ALA A 32 23.74 -2.71 5.96
C ALA A 32 23.33 -2.51 4.49
N ARG A 33 23.30 -1.25 4.04
CA ARG A 33 23.05 -0.93 2.63
C ARG A 33 24.20 -1.46 1.77
N PRO A 34 23.93 -2.13 0.64
CA PRO A 34 24.98 -2.44 -0.33
C PRO A 34 25.69 -1.15 -0.76
N SER A 35 27.01 -1.24 -0.96
CA SER A 35 27.82 -0.10 -1.41
C SER A 35 27.29 0.42 -2.76
N ALA A 36 27.36 1.73 -2.98
CA ALA A 36 26.86 2.42 -4.18
C ALA A 36 27.50 1.98 -5.52
N LYS A 37 28.38 0.97 -5.54
CA LYS A 37 29.10 0.51 -6.72
C LYS A 37 28.37 -0.55 -7.56
N ASP A 38 27.25 -1.10 -7.08
CA ASP A 38 26.45 -2.11 -7.79
C ASP A 38 25.04 -1.59 -8.15
N LEU A 39 24.96 -0.45 -8.86
CA LEU A 39 23.69 0.14 -9.29
C LEU A 39 23.05 -0.68 -10.44
N GLY A 40 22.10 -1.55 -10.09
CA GLY A 40 21.22 -2.26 -11.05
C GLY A 40 20.08 -1.38 -11.60
N PRO A 41 19.32 -1.85 -12.62
CA PRO A 41 18.13 -1.17 -13.15
C PRO A 41 17.01 -1.08 -12.08
N ALA A 42 15.98 -0.26 -12.28
CA ALA A 42 14.85 -0.16 -11.33
C ALA A 42 14.30 -1.54 -10.93
N HIS A 43 14.27 -1.82 -9.63
CA HIS A 43 13.84 -3.10 -9.06
C HIS A 43 12.33 -3.13 -8.79
N MET A 44 11.72 -1.99 -8.53
CA MET A 44 10.29 -1.89 -8.20
C MET A 44 9.57 -0.94 -9.15
N ALA A 45 8.33 -1.26 -9.49
CA ALA A 45 7.45 -0.37 -10.23
C ALA A 45 6.00 -0.52 -9.82
N THR A 46 5.19 0.42 -10.28
CA THR A 46 3.74 0.35 -10.11
C THR A 46 3.00 0.59 -11.41
N LEU A 47 1.86 -0.07 -11.56
CA LEU A 47 0.86 0.19 -12.59
C LEU A 47 -0.29 1.09 -12.08
N GLY A 48 -0.18 1.63 -10.87
CA GLY A 48 -1.14 2.59 -10.34
C GLY A 48 -0.92 3.98 -10.95
N MET A 49 -2.01 4.60 -11.41
CA MET A 49 -2.00 5.90 -12.07
C MET A 49 -1.86 7.07 -11.10
N LEU A 50 -1.29 8.18 -11.58
CA LEU A 50 -1.40 9.50 -10.95
C LEU A 50 -2.86 9.98 -10.99
N ILE A 51 -3.34 10.47 -9.86
CA ILE A 51 -4.66 11.07 -9.71
C ILE A 51 -4.51 12.43 -9.03
N ILE A 52 -5.31 13.42 -9.42
CA ILE A 52 -5.57 14.63 -8.64
C ILE A 52 -6.87 14.36 -7.87
N ASP A 53 -6.76 14.17 -6.56
CA ASP A 53 -7.90 13.91 -5.69
C ASP A 53 -8.54 15.22 -5.22
N GLU A 54 -9.85 15.32 -5.42
CA GLU A 54 -10.70 16.38 -4.89
C GLU A 54 -11.45 15.92 -3.66
N PHE A 55 -11.60 16.79 -2.68
CA PHE A 55 -12.34 16.49 -1.46
C PHE A 55 -13.68 17.24 -1.45
N ILE A 56 -14.77 16.47 -1.51
CA ILE A 56 -16.14 17.02 -1.54
C ILE A 56 -16.82 16.66 -0.23
N TYR A 57 -17.26 17.68 0.51
CA TYR A 57 -18.02 17.51 1.74
C TYR A 57 -19.48 17.89 1.50
N LEU A 58 -20.40 16.97 1.80
CA LEU A 58 -21.83 17.16 1.63
C LEU A 58 -22.54 17.15 2.99
N ASP A 59 -23.52 18.03 3.13
CA ASP A 59 -24.43 18.04 4.25
C ASP A 59 -25.36 16.80 4.19
N PRO A 60 -25.45 15.98 5.25
CA PRO A 60 -26.20 14.74 5.22
C PRO A 60 -27.73 14.92 5.13
N THR A 61 -28.24 16.12 5.45
CA THR A 61 -29.68 16.42 5.44
C THR A 61 -30.14 16.98 4.11
N THR A 62 -29.35 17.89 3.54
CA THR A 62 -29.70 18.67 2.34
C THR A 62 -28.99 18.19 1.08
N GLY A 63 -27.92 17.38 1.22
CA GLY A 63 -27.04 16.98 0.11
C GLY A 63 -26.21 18.12 -0.48
N SER A 64 -26.27 19.33 0.08
CA SER A 64 -25.54 20.49 -0.43
C SER A 64 -24.06 20.43 -0.05
N ARG A 65 -23.19 20.98 -0.91
CA ARG A 65 -21.76 21.08 -0.61
C ARG A 65 -21.54 22.04 0.56
N ILE A 66 -20.75 21.61 1.53
CA ILE A 66 -20.35 22.37 2.72
C ILE A 66 -18.83 22.45 2.80
N SER A 67 -18.31 23.37 3.60
CA SER A 67 -16.87 23.39 3.88
C SER A 67 -16.46 22.20 4.76
N LYS A 68 -15.20 21.79 4.69
CA LYS A 68 -14.64 20.79 5.61
C LYS A 68 -14.84 21.17 7.07
N ALA A 69 -14.62 22.44 7.42
CA ALA A 69 -14.81 22.94 8.78
C ALA A 69 -16.26 22.77 9.24
N GLU A 70 -17.23 23.05 8.37
CA GLU A 70 -18.65 22.80 8.67
C GLU A 70 -18.96 21.30 8.78
N HIS A 71 -18.42 20.47 7.90
CA HIS A 71 -18.55 19.02 7.97
C HIS A 71 -18.04 18.47 9.31
N LEU A 72 -16.85 18.88 9.75
CA LEU A 72 -16.26 18.46 11.03
C LEU A 72 -17.10 18.94 12.23
N ARG A 73 -17.58 20.19 12.21
CA ARG A 73 -18.49 20.71 13.24
C ARG A 73 -19.79 19.91 13.33
N LYS A 74 -20.38 19.55 12.19
CA LYS A 74 -21.60 18.70 12.14
C LYS A 74 -21.34 17.27 12.65
N ARG A 75 -20.10 16.78 12.60
CA ARG A 75 -19.68 15.51 13.21
C ARG A 75 -19.33 15.62 14.70
N GLY A 76 -19.42 16.81 15.30
CA GLY A 76 -19.03 17.03 16.70
C GLY A 76 -17.51 16.93 16.93
N ILE A 77 -16.70 16.96 15.87
CA ILE A 77 -15.24 16.95 15.96
C ILE A 77 -14.78 18.40 16.19
N LYS A 78 -14.29 18.69 17.39
CA LYS A 78 -13.77 20.01 17.74
C LYS A 78 -12.42 20.25 17.04
N GLY A 79 -12.27 21.42 16.42
CA GLY A 79 -11.00 21.84 15.85
C GLY A 79 -10.00 22.23 16.94
N PRO A 80 -8.70 22.39 16.61
CA PRO A 80 -7.65 22.75 17.58
C PRO A 80 -7.73 24.16 18.22
N SER A 81 -8.86 24.86 18.16
CA SER A 81 -8.94 26.30 18.44
C SER A 81 -9.99 26.72 19.46
N ASP A 82 -10.66 25.80 20.15
CA ASP A 82 -11.72 26.20 21.08
C ASP A 82 -11.20 26.85 22.38
N ASN A 83 -9.88 26.94 22.61
CA ASN A 83 -9.31 27.47 23.85
C ASN A 83 -8.10 28.43 23.76
N ASP A 84 -7.53 28.74 22.59
CA ASP A 84 -6.38 29.66 22.50
C ASP A 84 -6.65 30.86 21.60
N THR A 85 -6.58 32.05 22.21
CA THR A 85 -6.65 33.37 21.58
C THR A 85 -5.37 33.70 20.81
N GLN A 86 -5.02 32.88 19.82
CA GLN A 86 -4.07 33.23 18.78
C GLN A 86 -4.47 32.59 17.45
N SER A 87 -4.76 33.46 16.49
CA SER A 87 -5.12 33.18 15.10
C SER A 87 -4.25 32.10 14.44
N SER A 88 -4.84 30.98 14.06
CA SER A 88 -4.19 30.02 13.16
C SER A 88 -5.13 29.32 12.16
N PHE A 89 -6.41 29.70 12.07
CA PHE A 89 -7.21 29.35 10.88
C PHE A 89 -6.78 30.11 9.62
N ASP A 90 -6.04 31.21 9.78
CA ASP A 90 -5.63 32.08 8.67
C ASP A 90 -4.17 31.88 8.22
N ALA A 91 -3.48 30.84 8.70
CA ALA A 91 -2.05 30.68 8.43
C ALA A 91 -1.60 29.21 8.29
N ALA A 92 -2.17 28.48 7.32
CA ALA A 92 -1.49 27.36 6.64
C ALA A 92 -2.29 26.88 5.40
N ASP A 93 -2.16 27.56 4.24
CA ASP A 93 -2.31 27.02 2.87
C ASP A 93 -3.38 25.92 2.56
N ASP A 94 -4.59 25.98 3.14
CA ASP A 94 -5.58 24.89 3.07
C ASP A 94 -6.80 25.23 2.16
N ASP A 95 -6.58 26.02 1.11
CA ASP A 95 -7.59 26.37 0.08
C ASP A 95 -7.46 25.53 -1.21
N ASP A 96 -6.51 24.58 -1.27
CA ASP A 96 -6.42 23.63 -2.38
C ASP A 96 -7.28 22.40 -2.05
N ASP A 97 -8.53 22.40 -2.51
CA ASP A 97 -9.42 21.23 -2.54
C ASP A 97 -8.82 20.03 -3.31
N GLU A 98 -7.69 20.22 -4.00
CA GLU A 98 -6.99 19.27 -4.85
C GLU A 98 -5.67 18.79 -4.24
N GLN A 99 -5.45 17.48 -4.24
CA GLN A 99 -4.22 16.85 -3.76
C GLN A 99 -3.67 15.83 -4.76
N ILE A 100 -2.37 15.54 -4.66
CA ILE A 100 -1.79 14.43 -5.42
C ILE A 100 -2.23 13.12 -4.75
N GLY A 101 -2.95 12.31 -5.51
CA GLY A 101 -3.44 11.02 -5.13
C GLY A 101 -2.99 9.90 -6.07
N GLY A 102 -3.68 8.77 -5.97
CA GLY A 102 -3.40 7.55 -6.71
C GLY A 102 -2.58 6.56 -5.89
N GLY A 103 -3.14 5.36 -5.70
CA GLY A 103 -2.51 4.32 -4.86
C GLY A 103 -1.13 3.90 -5.35
N GLY A 104 -0.88 3.89 -6.66
CA GLY A 104 0.46 3.65 -7.20
C GLY A 104 1.49 4.70 -6.78
N VAL A 105 1.09 5.98 -6.77
CA VAL A 105 1.97 7.07 -6.33
C VAL A 105 2.34 6.88 -4.87
N TYR A 106 1.36 6.63 -3.99
CA TYR A 106 1.64 6.36 -2.57
C TYR A 106 2.47 5.09 -2.34
N PHE A 107 2.28 4.04 -3.14
CA PHE A 107 3.13 2.85 -3.12
C PHE A 107 4.61 3.21 -3.37
N VAL A 108 4.92 3.95 -4.42
CA VAL A 108 6.31 4.31 -4.71
C VAL A 108 6.89 5.29 -3.68
N ILE A 109 6.07 6.16 -3.08
CA ILE A 109 6.50 6.99 -1.95
C ILE A 109 6.87 6.12 -0.73
N GLY A 110 6.07 5.10 -0.43
CA GLY A 110 6.37 4.16 0.65
C GLY A 110 7.66 3.37 0.41
N ALA A 111 7.89 2.90 -0.82
CA ALA A 111 9.14 2.26 -1.21
C ALA A 111 10.34 3.22 -1.11
N ARG A 112 10.14 4.50 -1.45
CA ARG A 112 11.19 5.54 -1.45
C ARG A 112 11.71 5.88 -0.05
N VAL A 113 10.95 5.55 1.01
CA VAL A 113 11.42 5.65 2.40
C VAL A 113 12.71 4.86 2.61
N TRP A 114 12.86 3.74 1.89
CA TRP A 114 13.96 2.79 2.09
C TRP A 114 14.93 2.67 0.90
N SER A 115 14.46 2.98 -0.30
CA SER A 115 15.21 2.83 -1.55
C SER A 115 15.73 4.15 -2.11
N ARG A 116 16.69 4.10 -3.04
CA ARG A 116 17.07 5.25 -3.85
C ARG A 116 16.06 5.48 -4.99
N PRO A 117 15.95 6.70 -5.55
CA PRO A 117 15.01 6.96 -6.64
C PRO A 117 15.22 6.04 -7.85
N GLN A 118 16.46 5.67 -8.16
CA GLN A 118 16.82 4.85 -9.33
C GLN A 118 16.31 3.41 -9.23
N GLU A 119 16.02 2.96 -8.02
CA GLU A 119 15.50 1.61 -7.74
C GLU A 119 13.99 1.52 -8.00
N ILE A 120 13.33 2.65 -8.26
CA ILE A 120 11.89 2.74 -8.48
C ILE A 120 11.59 3.28 -9.88
N LEU A 121 10.56 2.73 -10.53
CA LEU A 121 10.00 3.23 -11.77
C LEU A 121 8.50 3.52 -11.60
N SER A 122 8.12 4.79 -11.81
CA SER A 122 6.73 5.23 -11.79
C SER A 122 6.42 6.09 -13.01
N ILE A 123 5.31 5.79 -13.68
CA ILE A 123 4.86 6.51 -14.87
C ILE A 123 3.77 7.50 -14.46
N LEU A 124 3.96 8.77 -14.82
CA LEU A 124 3.06 9.86 -14.49
C LEU A 124 2.48 10.48 -15.76
N ASP A 125 1.22 10.17 -16.04
CA ASP A 125 0.47 10.81 -17.12
C ASP A 125 -0.06 12.19 -16.67
N VAL A 126 0.59 13.26 -17.13
CA VAL A 126 0.34 14.63 -16.70
C VAL A 126 -0.28 15.48 -17.81
N GLY A 127 -1.37 16.16 -17.48
CA GLY A 127 -2.05 17.09 -18.38
C GLY A 127 -1.99 18.55 -17.92
N PRO A 128 -2.69 19.45 -18.62
CA PRO A 128 -2.63 20.90 -18.39
C PRO A 128 -3.10 21.35 -16.99
N ASN A 129 -3.93 20.56 -16.31
CA ASN A 129 -4.41 20.79 -14.95
C ASN A 129 -3.40 20.41 -13.86
N PHE A 130 -2.23 19.83 -14.21
CA PHE A 130 -1.20 19.49 -13.23
C PHE A 130 -0.31 20.70 -12.91
N THR A 131 -0.46 21.26 -11.71
CA THR A 131 0.19 22.53 -11.35
C THR A 131 1.71 22.39 -11.16
N PRO A 132 2.49 23.47 -11.33
CA PRO A 132 3.92 23.48 -11.00
C PRO A 132 4.19 23.05 -9.55
N LYS A 133 3.37 23.48 -8.59
CA LYS A 133 3.46 23.09 -7.17
C LYS A 133 3.38 21.57 -7.00
N MET A 134 2.44 20.92 -7.70
CA MET A 134 2.32 19.46 -7.67
C MET A 134 3.53 18.75 -8.30
N ARG A 135 4.05 19.31 -9.41
CA ARG A 135 5.24 18.78 -10.08
C ARG A 135 6.49 18.87 -9.20
N ASP A 136 6.73 20.02 -8.60
CA ASP A 136 7.89 20.24 -7.73
C ASP A 136 7.80 19.39 -6.47
N LYS A 137 6.58 19.16 -5.95
CA LYS A 137 6.36 18.21 -4.87
C LYS A 137 6.81 16.80 -5.21
N LEU A 138 6.45 16.26 -6.37
CA LEU A 138 6.90 14.91 -6.79
C LEU A 138 8.41 14.88 -7.04
N ARG A 139 8.98 15.92 -7.67
CA ARG A 139 10.42 16.02 -7.91
C ARG A 139 11.25 16.01 -6.63
N SER A 140 10.73 16.54 -5.52
CA SER A 140 11.46 16.54 -4.24
C SER A 140 11.84 15.13 -3.74
N PHE A 141 11.17 14.08 -4.22
CA PHE A 141 11.51 12.69 -3.88
C PHE A 141 12.71 12.14 -4.68
N ASP A 142 13.11 12.80 -5.77
CA ASP A 142 14.36 12.47 -6.49
C ASP A 142 15.60 12.99 -5.76
N ASP A 143 15.44 13.99 -4.87
CA ASP A 143 16.54 14.58 -4.13
C ASP A 143 17.11 13.58 -3.10
N GLY A 144 18.43 13.55 -2.91
CA GLY A 144 19.06 12.71 -1.87
C GLY A 144 20.50 12.28 -2.12
N GLU A 145 21.02 12.26 -3.34
CA GLU A 145 22.43 11.92 -3.55
C GLU A 145 23.19 13.23 -3.81
N GLY A 146 24.08 13.61 -2.89
CA GLY A 146 24.89 14.82 -2.95
C GLY A 146 25.93 14.86 -4.08
N SER A 147 25.53 14.53 -5.32
CA SER A 147 26.39 14.62 -6.48
C SER A 147 25.65 15.26 -7.67
N SER A 148 26.34 16.22 -8.28
CA SER A 148 25.97 17.00 -9.47
C SER A 148 25.90 16.18 -10.77
N GLN A 149 25.60 14.88 -10.71
CA GLN A 149 25.38 14.02 -11.87
C GLN A 149 24.03 13.34 -11.68
N SER A 150 22.99 13.83 -12.35
CA SER A 150 21.61 13.34 -12.21
C SER A 150 21.54 11.82 -12.22
N PRO A 151 21.31 11.18 -11.05
CA PRO A 151 20.99 9.77 -11.05
C PRO A 151 19.55 9.65 -11.58
N GLN A 152 19.26 8.62 -12.37
CA GLN A 152 17.98 8.44 -13.05
C GLN A 152 16.78 8.72 -12.12
N SER A 153 15.86 9.58 -12.55
CA SER A 153 14.64 9.91 -11.80
C SER A 153 13.75 8.68 -11.63
N MET A 154 13.06 8.59 -10.50
CA MET A 154 12.03 7.57 -10.30
C MET A 154 10.77 7.81 -11.15
N TRP A 155 10.64 9.02 -11.72
CA TRP A 155 9.47 9.49 -12.45
C TRP A 155 9.69 9.50 -13.96
N VAL A 156 8.83 8.81 -14.69
CA VAL A 156 8.69 8.91 -16.15
C VAL A 156 7.43 9.71 -16.46
N TRP A 157 7.63 10.96 -16.86
CA TRP A 157 6.55 11.90 -17.18
C TRP A 157 6.07 11.69 -18.62
N ARG A 158 4.76 11.47 -18.79
CA ARG A 158 4.12 11.35 -20.10
C ARG A 158 3.06 12.41 -20.26
N ASP A 159 3.01 13.02 -21.44
CA ASP A 159 1.99 14.01 -21.72
C ASP A 159 0.60 13.38 -21.87
N ARG A 160 -0.38 14.04 -21.24
CA ARG A 160 -1.80 13.69 -21.29
C ARG A 160 -2.63 14.91 -21.69
N PRO A 161 -2.75 15.21 -22.99
CA PRO A 161 -3.41 16.42 -23.49
C PRO A 161 -4.85 16.61 -22.98
N GLU A 162 -5.56 15.52 -22.72
CA GLU A 162 -6.93 15.52 -22.19
C GLU A 162 -7.05 15.87 -20.69
N GLY A 163 -5.93 16.01 -19.98
CA GLY A 163 -5.89 16.30 -18.54
C GLY A 163 -5.45 15.11 -17.69
N THR A 164 -4.74 15.38 -16.59
CA THR A 164 -4.41 14.42 -15.54
C THR A 164 -5.68 13.81 -14.96
N THR A 165 -5.66 12.51 -14.58
CA THR A 165 -6.81 11.84 -13.98
C THR A 165 -7.25 12.61 -12.73
N ARG A 166 -8.54 12.88 -12.59
CA ARG A 166 -9.16 13.45 -11.39
C ARG A 166 -10.14 12.46 -10.78
N ALA A 167 -10.24 12.46 -9.46
CA ALA A 167 -11.23 11.70 -8.70
C ALA A 167 -11.73 12.52 -7.51
N ALA A 168 -12.92 12.22 -7.01
CA ALA A 168 -13.51 12.86 -5.85
C ALA A 168 -13.61 11.87 -4.69
N ASN A 169 -13.09 12.26 -3.53
CA ASN A 169 -13.43 11.67 -2.23
C ASN A 169 -14.63 12.43 -1.66
N ILE A 170 -15.78 11.76 -1.56
CA ILE A 170 -17.06 12.38 -1.19
C ILE A 170 -17.42 11.97 0.24
N TYR A 171 -17.62 12.96 1.12
CA TYR A 171 -17.94 12.74 2.53
C TYR A 171 -19.34 13.25 2.83
N THR A 172 -20.26 12.36 3.22
CA THR A 172 -21.64 12.69 3.59
C THR A 172 -21.93 12.16 5.00
N GLY A 173 -21.75 13.01 6.01
CA GLY A 173 -21.71 12.56 7.40
C GLY A 173 -20.54 11.59 7.63
N GLU A 174 -20.83 10.36 8.03
CA GLU A 174 -19.81 9.30 8.21
C GLU A 174 -19.56 8.47 6.94
N LYS A 175 -20.42 8.61 5.93
CA LYS A 175 -20.30 7.86 4.69
C LYS A 175 -19.20 8.45 3.82
N ARG A 176 -18.29 7.60 3.35
CA ARG A 176 -17.27 7.92 2.36
C ARG A 176 -17.63 7.30 1.02
N GLY A 177 -17.60 8.10 -0.04
CA GLY A 177 -17.69 7.67 -1.43
C GLY A 177 -16.43 8.04 -2.20
N PHE A 178 -16.23 7.38 -3.34
CA PHE A 178 -15.13 7.65 -4.26
C PHE A 178 -15.65 7.58 -5.70
N GLU A 179 -15.33 8.57 -6.52
CA GLU A 179 -15.75 8.62 -7.93
C GLU A 179 -14.65 9.18 -8.82
N TYR A 180 -14.49 8.63 -10.03
CA TYR A 180 -13.59 9.21 -11.02
C TYR A 180 -14.30 10.34 -11.78
N LEU A 181 -13.70 11.53 -11.77
CA LEU A 181 -14.23 12.71 -12.46
C LEU A 181 -13.76 12.80 -13.93
N THR A 182 -12.80 11.97 -14.29
CA THR A 182 -12.24 11.87 -15.65
C THR A 182 -12.00 10.41 -16.02
N PRO A 183 -11.95 10.05 -17.30
CA PRO A 183 -11.60 8.70 -17.72
C PRO A 183 -10.27 8.24 -17.13
N LYS A 184 -10.22 6.97 -16.70
CA LYS A 184 -8.99 6.35 -16.19
C LYS A 184 -7.99 6.18 -17.33
N ARG A 185 -6.72 6.51 -17.10
CA ARG A 185 -5.61 6.07 -17.96
C ARG A 185 -4.88 4.94 -17.25
N ARG A 186 -5.27 3.72 -17.58
CA ARG A 186 -4.69 2.50 -16.98
C ARG A 186 -3.26 2.33 -17.48
N LEU A 187 -2.39 1.90 -16.60
CA LEU A 187 -1.06 1.45 -16.96
C LEU A 187 -1.06 -0.08 -17.11
N ASP A 188 -0.23 -0.54 -18.03
CA ASP A 188 0.01 -1.93 -18.39
C ASP A 188 1.50 -2.26 -18.30
N PRO A 189 1.90 -3.52 -18.09
CA PRO A 189 3.30 -3.95 -18.20
C PRO A 189 4.03 -3.45 -19.44
N GLN A 190 3.34 -3.35 -20.59
CA GLN A 190 3.91 -2.75 -21.80
C GLN A 190 4.34 -1.28 -21.60
N ASP A 191 3.62 -0.50 -20.80
CA ASP A 191 4.00 0.88 -20.49
C ASP A 191 5.34 0.94 -19.74
N LEU A 192 5.57 0.02 -18.80
CA LEU A 192 6.85 -0.09 -18.09
C LEU A 192 8.00 -0.43 -19.04
N SER A 193 7.78 -1.36 -19.97
CA SER A 193 8.75 -1.74 -21.00
C SER A 193 9.11 -0.54 -21.91
N VAL A 194 8.12 0.27 -22.29
CA VAL A 194 8.34 1.49 -23.11
C VAL A 194 9.00 2.61 -22.30
N ALA A 195 8.68 2.73 -21.01
CA ALA A 195 9.24 3.76 -20.13
C ALA A 195 10.73 3.54 -19.84
N ALA A 196 11.22 2.29 -19.93
CA ALA A 196 12.62 1.93 -19.75
C ALA A 196 13.16 1.12 -20.94
N PRO A 197 13.30 1.72 -22.15
CA PRO A 197 13.70 0.98 -23.34
C PRO A 197 15.06 0.30 -23.18
N GLY A 198 15.15 -0.94 -23.68
CA GLY A 198 16.38 -1.74 -23.59
C GLY A 198 16.67 -2.28 -22.19
N ARG A 199 15.74 -2.10 -21.23
CA ARG A 199 15.81 -2.72 -19.91
C ARG A 199 14.73 -3.78 -19.77
N CYS A 200 15.08 -4.76 -18.97
CA CYS A 200 14.19 -5.76 -18.40
C CYS A 200 13.05 -5.10 -17.60
N LEU A 201 11.87 -5.72 -17.56
CA LEU A 201 10.81 -5.31 -16.64
C LEU A 201 11.33 -5.28 -15.18
N PRO A 202 10.86 -4.33 -14.36
CA PRO A 202 11.17 -4.27 -12.94
C PRO A 202 10.88 -5.60 -12.24
N ARG A 203 11.74 -5.97 -11.28
CA ARG A 203 11.65 -7.25 -10.59
C ARG A 203 10.36 -7.41 -9.78
N TRP A 204 9.83 -6.32 -9.23
CA TRP A 204 8.59 -6.27 -8.49
C TRP A 204 7.63 -5.25 -9.12
N ILE A 205 6.40 -5.67 -9.43
CA ILE A 205 5.37 -4.82 -10.02
C ILE A 205 4.15 -4.82 -9.11
N HIS A 206 3.81 -3.62 -8.65
CA HIS A 206 2.60 -3.38 -7.86
C HIS A 206 1.41 -3.00 -8.75
N ALA A 207 0.27 -3.64 -8.49
CA ALA A 207 -0.99 -3.38 -9.18
C ALA A 207 -2.16 -3.26 -8.20
N ILE A 208 -2.95 -2.20 -8.38
CA ILE A 208 -4.25 -1.99 -7.71
C ILE A 208 -5.35 -2.14 -8.75
N CYS A 209 -6.10 -3.24 -8.67
CA CYS A 209 -7.15 -3.52 -9.65
C CYS A 209 -8.10 -4.65 -9.21
N SER A 210 -9.14 -4.89 -10.02
CA SER A 210 -10.03 -6.03 -9.88
C SER A 210 -9.33 -7.36 -10.21
N PRO A 211 -9.91 -8.52 -9.80
CA PRO A 211 -9.38 -9.84 -10.13
C PRO A 211 -9.15 -10.08 -11.63
N ASP A 212 -10.14 -9.80 -12.50
CA ASP A 212 -9.99 -10.00 -13.95
C ASP A 212 -8.82 -9.20 -14.55
N ARG A 213 -8.57 -8.01 -13.98
CA ARG A 213 -7.53 -7.12 -14.47
C ARG A 213 -6.15 -7.63 -14.07
N ILE A 214 -5.98 -8.16 -12.86
CA ILE A 214 -4.66 -8.66 -12.44
C ILE A 214 -4.24 -9.87 -13.27
N VAL A 215 -5.18 -10.74 -13.67
CA VAL A 215 -4.91 -11.87 -14.58
C VAL A 215 -4.31 -11.37 -15.91
N THR A 216 -4.91 -10.32 -16.48
CA THR A 216 -4.41 -9.70 -17.72
C THR A 216 -2.99 -9.13 -17.54
N ILE A 217 -2.74 -8.44 -16.41
CA ILE A 217 -1.44 -7.85 -16.09
C ILE A 217 -0.37 -8.93 -15.96
N VAL A 218 -0.65 -10.01 -15.22
CA VAL A 218 0.30 -11.11 -15.04
C VAL A 218 0.63 -11.74 -16.40
N GLN A 219 -0.37 -12.02 -17.22
CA GLN A 219 -0.15 -12.63 -18.54
C GLN A 219 0.71 -11.76 -19.46
N GLU A 220 0.48 -10.44 -19.49
CA GLU A 220 1.31 -9.53 -20.29
C GLU A 220 2.73 -9.43 -19.74
N ALA A 221 2.90 -9.29 -18.42
CA ALA A 221 4.23 -9.25 -17.79
C ALA A 221 5.04 -10.53 -18.07
N LEU A 222 4.41 -11.69 -18.02
CA LEU A 222 5.00 -12.99 -18.37
C LEU A 222 5.38 -13.09 -19.85
N LEU A 223 4.57 -12.53 -20.74
CA LEU A 223 4.87 -12.52 -22.18
C LEU A 223 6.09 -11.62 -22.47
N LEU A 224 6.10 -10.43 -21.91
CA LEU A 224 7.17 -9.45 -22.08
C LEU A 224 8.49 -9.94 -21.46
N SER A 225 8.45 -10.55 -20.28
CA SER A 225 9.64 -11.09 -19.63
C SER A 225 10.33 -12.15 -20.49
N LYS A 226 9.54 -13.04 -21.11
CA LYS A 226 10.03 -14.06 -22.06
C LYS A 226 10.61 -13.42 -23.31
N GLN A 227 9.93 -12.42 -23.88
CA GLN A 227 10.41 -11.71 -25.07
C GLN A 227 11.73 -10.97 -24.83
N GLN A 228 11.90 -10.41 -23.63
CA GLN A 228 13.11 -9.72 -23.20
C GLN A 228 14.23 -10.67 -22.76
N GLY A 229 13.98 -11.98 -22.70
CA GLY A 229 14.95 -12.98 -22.23
C GLY A 229 15.31 -12.82 -20.75
N GLN A 230 14.40 -12.30 -19.92
CA GLN A 230 14.60 -12.20 -18.48
C GLN A 230 14.76 -13.60 -17.87
N ALA A 231 15.77 -13.78 -17.03
CA ALA A 231 15.99 -15.05 -16.34
C ALA A 231 14.81 -15.44 -15.45
N HIS A 232 14.12 -14.44 -14.89
CA HIS A 232 12.96 -14.62 -14.04
C HIS A 232 11.88 -13.62 -14.40
N SER A 233 10.62 -14.05 -14.33
CA SER A 233 9.48 -13.16 -14.46
C SER A 233 9.41 -12.16 -13.30
N PRO A 234 8.84 -10.97 -13.51
CA PRO A 234 8.51 -10.05 -12.43
C PRO A 234 7.60 -10.71 -11.39
N ARG A 235 7.84 -10.39 -10.12
CA ARG A 235 6.93 -10.69 -9.03
C ARG A 235 5.82 -9.66 -8.96
N ILE A 236 4.61 -10.11 -8.61
CA ILE A 236 3.42 -9.27 -8.61
C ILE A 236 2.89 -9.08 -7.18
N VAL A 237 2.75 -7.81 -6.80
CA VAL A 237 2.08 -7.39 -5.56
C VAL A 237 0.72 -6.83 -5.92
N TRP A 238 -0.33 -7.57 -5.56
CA TRP A 238 -1.69 -7.23 -5.91
C TRP A 238 -2.49 -6.76 -4.70
N GLU A 239 -3.03 -5.54 -4.80
CA GLU A 239 -4.04 -5.00 -3.91
C GLU A 239 -5.40 -4.97 -4.65
N PRO A 240 -6.42 -5.69 -4.16
CA PRO A 240 -7.78 -5.59 -4.69
C PRO A 240 -8.34 -4.17 -4.54
N ILE A 241 -9.27 -3.79 -5.43
CA ILE A 241 -10.01 -2.52 -5.26
C ILE A 241 -11.26 -2.73 -4.40
N PRO A 242 -11.69 -1.73 -3.61
CA PRO A 242 -12.86 -1.84 -2.75
C PRO A 242 -14.12 -2.30 -3.49
N ASP A 243 -14.36 -1.77 -4.70
CA ASP A 243 -15.53 -2.11 -5.52
C ASP A 243 -15.58 -3.61 -5.89
N SER A 244 -14.43 -4.28 -5.94
CA SER A 244 -14.31 -5.69 -6.29
C SER A 244 -14.41 -6.63 -5.09
N ALA A 245 -14.29 -6.13 -3.86
CA ALA A 245 -14.37 -6.94 -2.65
C ALA A 245 -15.80 -7.32 -2.32
N ARG A 246 -16.32 -8.29 -3.06
CA ARG A 246 -17.68 -8.80 -2.96
C ARG A 246 -17.68 -10.32 -3.03
N PRO A 247 -18.63 -11.02 -2.38
CA PRO A 247 -18.68 -12.47 -2.39
C PRO A 247 -18.75 -13.06 -3.81
N GLU A 248 -19.41 -12.37 -4.75
CA GLU A 248 -19.55 -12.84 -6.14
C GLU A 248 -18.22 -12.87 -6.90
N ASN A 249 -17.24 -12.09 -6.45
CA ASN A 249 -15.91 -12.04 -7.06
C ASN A 249 -14.91 -12.98 -6.39
N LEU A 250 -15.34 -13.79 -5.40
CA LEU A 250 -14.43 -14.69 -4.68
C LEU A 250 -13.75 -15.68 -5.63
N ASP A 251 -14.49 -16.34 -6.52
CA ASP A 251 -13.90 -17.31 -7.46
C ASP A 251 -12.85 -16.65 -8.37
N GLY A 252 -13.14 -15.46 -8.91
CA GLY A 252 -12.19 -14.69 -9.71
C GLY A 252 -10.97 -14.26 -8.90
N LEU A 253 -11.14 -13.92 -7.62
CA LEU A 253 -10.02 -13.65 -6.73
C LEU A 253 -9.16 -14.89 -6.50
N LEU A 254 -9.75 -16.07 -6.28
CA LEU A 254 -9.01 -17.31 -6.04
C LEU A 254 -8.22 -17.73 -7.29
N GLU A 255 -8.78 -17.58 -8.48
CA GLU A 255 -8.08 -17.80 -9.74
C GLU A 255 -6.88 -16.85 -9.90
N ALA A 256 -7.11 -15.56 -9.68
CA ALA A 256 -6.06 -14.54 -9.76
C ALA A 256 -4.97 -14.70 -8.69
N ALA A 257 -5.34 -15.11 -7.47
CA ALA A 257 -4.43 -15.28 -6.35
C ALA A 257 -3.34 -16.32 -6.66
N GLY A 258 -3.67 -17.39 -7.39
CA GLY A 258 -2.72 -18.42 -7.81
C GLY A 258 -1.69 -17.93 -8.85
N MET A 259 -1.80 -16.69 -9.33
CA MET A 259 -0.93 -16.11 -10.36
C MET A 259 -0.03 -14.97 -9.84
N VAL A 260 -0.17 -14.57 -8.57
CA VAL A 260 0.57 -13.45 -7.99
C VAL A 260 1.41 -13.90 -6.80
N ASP A 261 2.42 -13.11 -6.45
CA ASP A 261 3.34 -13.41 -5.35
C ASP A 261 2.82 -12.92 -4.00
N VAL A 262 2.17 -11.75 -4.00
CA VAL A 262 1.58 -11.13 -2.81
C VAL A 262 0.15 -10.70 -3.10
N LEU A 263 -0.78 -11.10 -2.24
CA LEU A 263 -2.16 -10.63 -2.23
C LEU A 263 -2.39 -9.81 -0.95
N SER A 264 -2.79 -8.55 -1.08
CA SER A 264 -3.00 -7.66 0.07
C SER A 264 -4.33 -6.89 0.08
N PRO A 265 -5.45 -7.57 0.40
CA PRO A 265 -6.67 -6.89 0.77
C PRO A 265 -6.48 -6.14 2.10
N ASN A 266 -7.29 -5.12 2.33
CA ASN A 266 -7.54 -4.66 3.69
C ASN A 266 -8.52 -5.61 4.41
N HIS A 267 -8.64 -5.47 5.73
CA HIS A 267 -9.51 -6.34 6.54
C HIS A 267 -10.98 -6.31 6.12
N VAL A 268 -11.52 -5.14 5.74
CA VAL A 268 -12.89 -5.01 5.22
C VAL A 268 -13.03 -5.80 3.92
N GLU A 269 -12.08 -5.65 2.99
CA GLU A 269 -12.10 -6.36 1.72
C GLU A 269 -12.03 -7.87 1.89
N ALA A 270 -11.08 -8.35 2.72
CA ALA A 270 -10.90 -9.76 3.02
C ALA A 270 -12.18 -10.40 3.58
N HIS A 271 -12.85 -9.70 4.51
CA HIS A 271 -14.11 -10.16 5.08
C HIS A 271 -15.24 -10.20 4.05
N ASN A 272 -15.38 -9.15 3.23
CA ASN A 272 -16.44 -9.10 2.23
C ASN A 272 -16.28 -10.15 1.12
N PHE A 273 -15.05 -10.60 0.81
CA PHE A 273 -14.87 -11.74 -0.08
C PHE A 273 -15.41 -13.06 0.52
N LEU A 274 -15.38 -13.22 1.85
CA LEU A 274 -15.77 -14.43 2.56
C LEU A 274 -17.22 -14.41 3.08
N ASP A 275 -17.87 -13.24 3.15
CA ASP A 275 -19.22 -13.10 3.68
C ASP A 275 -20.31 -13.67 2.72
N THR A 276 -20.43 -15.00 2.74
CA THR A 276 -21.48 -15.73 2.02
C THR A 276 -22.87 -15.62 2.67
N SER A 277 -22.94 -15.14 3.92
CA SER A 277 -24.19 -15.06 4.69
C SER A 277 -25.14 -13.97 4.18
N ARG A 278 -24.62 -12.99 3.43
CA ARG A 278 -25.34 -11.77 3.04
C ARG A 278 -25.69 -11.65 1.56
N GLN A 279 -25.57 -12.71 0.76
CA GLN A 279 -26.10 -12.77 -0.61
C GLN A 279 -27.61 -12.44 -0.70
N GLN A 280 -28.33 -12.39 0.42
CA GLN A 280 -29.78 -12.16 0.48
C GLN A 280 -30.19 -10.75 0.93
N SER A 281 -29.27 -9.89 1.40
CA SER A 281 -29.62 -8.59 2.00
C SER A 281 -28.87 -7.43 1.34
N THR A 282 -29.52 -6.86 0.32
CA THR A 282 -29.17 -5.59 -0.37
C THR A 282 -27.95 -5.66 -1.30
N PRO A 283 -28.16 -5.67 -2.64
CA PRO A 283 -27.07 -5.53 -3.60
C PRO A 283 -26.24 -4.26 -3.37
N GLY A 284 -24.92 -4.39 -3.23
CA GLY A 284 -24.00 -3.26 -3.08
C GLY A 284 -23.71 -2.82 -1.64
N TYR A 285 -24.15 -3.58 -0.62
CA TYR A 285 -23.73 -3.36 0.77
C TYR A 285 -22.32 -3.94 1.00
N ILE A 286 -21.40 -3.10 1.51
CA ILE A 286 -20.06 -3.51 1.98
C ILE A 286 -20.15 -3.51 3.51
N ALA A 287 -19.88 -4.64 4.16
CA ALA A 287 -19.85 -4.71 5.62
C ALA A 287 -18.68 -3.91 6.15
N ASP A 288 -18.95 -2.96 7.05
CA ASP A 288 -17.90 -2.24 7.77
C ASP A 288 -17.49 -3.08 9.00
N LEU A 289 -16.34 -3.75 8.92
CA LEU A 289 -15.78 -4.49 10.05
C LEU A 289 -15.30 -3.56 11.18
N ASP A 290 -15.18 -2.26 10.92
CA ASP A 290 -14.90 -1.25 11.96
C ASP A 290 -16.16 -0.91 12.79
N GLU A 291 -17.28 -1.63 12.61
CA GLU A 291 -18.49 -1.50 13.43
C GLU A 291 -18.19 -1.67 14.94
N PRO A 292 -18.68 -0.79 15.83
CA PRO A 292 -18.30 -0.72 17.25
C PRO A 292 -18.61 -1.96 18.13
N SER A 293 -19.06 -3.06 17.54
CA SER A 293 -19.50 -4.25 18.27
C SER A 293 -18.37 -5.19 18.71
N LEU A 294 -17.17 -5.08 18.15
CA LEU A 294 -16.04 -5.97 18.47
C LEU A 294 -15.03 -5.30 19.40
N THR A 295 -14.58 -6.02 20.43
CA THR A 295 -13.38 -5.64 21.18
C THR A 295 -12.12 -5.74 20.29
N PRO A 296 -11.01 -5.05 20.61
CA PRO A 296 -9.77 -5.17 19.84
C PRO A 296 -9.27 -6.61 19.68
N GLY A 297 -9.48 -7.46 20.69
CA GLY A 297 -9.12 -8.89 20.64
C GLY A 297 -10.01 -9.68 19.69
N GLU A 298 -11.33 -9.47 19.74
CA GLU A 298 -12.29 -10.12 18.82
C GLU A 298 -12.08 -9.68 17.38
N PHE A 299 -11.78 -8.40 17.16
CA PHE A 299 -11.43 -7.88 15.83
C PHE A 299 -10.20 -8.61 15.27
N LYS A 300 -9.11 -8.69 16.04
CA LYS A 300 -7.90 -9.38 15.58
C LYS A 300 -8.17 -10.87 15.29
N LEU A 301 -8.92 -11.54 16.14
CA LEU A 301 -9.30 -12.94 15.93
C LEU A 301 -10.12 -13.12 14.65
N GLN A 302 -11.05 -12.21 14.36
CA GLN A 302 -11.84 -12.24 13.13
C GLN A 302 -10.96 -12.01 11.89
N VAL A 303 -10.04 -11.05 11.94
CA VAL A 303 -9.09 -10.80 10.83
C VAL A 303 -8.17 -12.01 10.61
N GLU A 304 -7.66 -12.64 11.66
CA GLU A 304 -6.87 -13.87 11.54
C GLU A 304 -7.68 -15.01 10.91
N LYS A 305 -8.92 -15.18 11.35
CA LYS A 305 -9.82 -16.18 10.79
C LYS A 305 -10.03 -15.94 9.29
N ASP A 306 -10.36 -14.71 8.90
CA ASP A 306 -10.56 -14.36 7.49
C ASP A 306 -9.28 -14.57 6.68
N ALA A 307 -8.10 -14.30 7.26
CA ALA A 307 -6.82 -14.56 6.62
C ALA A 307 -6.57 -16.06 6.39
N HIS A 308 -6.80 -16.89 7.41
CA HIS A 308 -6.65 -18.34 7.31
C HIS A 308 -7.64 -18.95 6.31
N ASP A 309 -8.90 -18.53 6.35
CA ASP A 309 -9.94 -19.04 5.46
C ASP A 309 -9.64 -18.65 4.01
N LEU A 310 -9.26 -17.40 3.75
CA LEU A 310 -8.91 -16.94 2.40
C LEU A 310 -7.66 -17.66 1.86
N LEU A 311 -6.61 -17.82 2.66
CA LEU A 311 -5.41 -18.52 2.25
C LEU A 311 -5.66 -20.02 2.00
N ARG A 312 -6.48 -20.66 2.86
CA ARG A 312 -6.91 -22.06 2.66
C ARG A 312 -7.65 -22.23 1.34
N LEU A 313 -8.54 -21.29 1.00
CA LEU A 313 -9.26 -21.30 -0.26
C LEU A 313 -8.31 -21.13 -1.46
N CYS A 314 -7.35 -20.20 -1.38
CA CYS A 314 -6.34 -20.02 -2.42
C CYS A 314 -5.54 -21.31 -2.66
N ALA A 315 -5.06 -21.93 -1.57
CA ALA A 315 -4.29 -23.19 -1.63
C ALA A 315 -5.12 -24.39 -2.11
N ALA A 316 -6.44 -24.39 -1.90
CA ALA A 316 -7.33 -25.44 -2.40
C ALA A 316 -7.71 -25.23 -3.89
N PHE A 317 -7.71 -23.98 -4.35
CA PHE A 317 -8.08 -23.63 -5.73
C PHE A 317 -6.92 -23.89 -6.71
N GLY A 318 -5.69 -23.58 -6.32
CA GLY A 318 -4.50 -23.72 -7.15
C GLY A 318 -3.37 -24.52 -6.50
N SER A 319 -2.33 -24.83 -7.28
CA SER A 319 -1.11 -25.48 -6.76
C SER A 319 -0.18 -24.51 -6.03
N HIS A 320 -0.45 -23.21 -6.10
CA HIS A 320 0.32 -22.12 -5.50
C HIS A 320 -0.64 -21.15 -4.82
N ALA A 321 -0.30 -20.72 -3.61
CA ALA A 321 -0.98 -19.63 -2.91
C ALA A 321 -0.01 -18.46 -2.68
N PRO A 322 -0.48 -17.21 -2.78
CA PRO A 322 0.37 -16.05 -2.59
C PRO A 322 0.74 -15.89 -1.11
N LEU A 323 1.75 -15.07 -0.83
CA LEU A 323 1.89 -14.46 0.49
C LEU A 323 0.67 -13.55 0.73
N LEU A 324 -0.18 -13.92 1.69
CA LEU A 324 -1.35 -13.13 2.06
C LEU A 324 -0.96 -12.10 3.12
N VAL A 325 -1.27 -10.83 2.87
CA VAL A 325 -1.01 -9.74 3.82
C VAL A 325 -2.28 -8.92 4.00
N ILE A 326 -2.95 -9.06 5.15
CA ILE A 326 -4.14 -8.24 5.46
C ILE A 326 -3.73 -6.96 6.17
N ARG A 327 -4.10 -5.82 5.59
CA ARG A 327 -3.92 -4.50 6.20
C ARG A 327 -5.11 -4.15 7.08
N ALA A 328 -4.87 -3.92 8.37
CA ALA A 328 -5.89 -3.73 9.39
C ALA A 328 -5.88 -2.31 10.00
N GLY A 329 -5.41 -1.31 9.26
CA GLY A 329 -5.45 0.11 9.67
C GLY A 329 -4.80 0.34 11.04
N LYS A 330 -5.56 0.97 11.96
CA LYS A 330 -5.13 1.23 13.36
C LYS A 330 -4.85 -0.03 14.18
N HIS A 331 -5.21 -1.21 13.68
CA HIS A 331 -4.93 -2.49 14.33
C HIS A 331 -3.63 -3.14 13.83
N GLY A 332 -2.99 -2.55 12.82
CA GLY A 332 -1.72 -3.01 12.24
C GLY A 332 -1.93 -3.84 10.98
N SER A 333 -1.20 -4.96 10.88
CA SER A 333 -1.25 -5.85 9.72
C SER A 333 -0.91 -7.28 10.12
N VAL A 334 -1.41 -8.24 9.35
CA VAL A 334 -1.12 -9.67 9.53
C VAL A 334 -0.66 -10.29 8.22
N ALA A 335 0.35 -11.16 8.27
CA ALA A 335 0.81 -11.95 7.14
C ALA A 335 0.71 -13.45 7.40
N LEU A 336 0.41 -14.20 6.34
CA LEU A 336 0.46 -15.65 6.30
C LEU A 336 1.02 -16.12 4.96
N ASN A 337 1.94 -17.05 5.01
CA ASN A 337 2.39 -17.83 3.86
C ASN A 337 1.77 -19.23 3.88
N GLN A 338 1.77 -19.88 2.72
CA GLN A 338 1.18 -21.21 2.54
C GLN A 338 1.85 -22.23 3.47
N GLY A 339 1.04 -22.99 4.22
CA GLY A 339 1.54 -24.06 5.10
C GLY A 339 1.87 -23.63 6.53
N CYS A 340 1.91 -22.33 6.84
CA CYS A 340 2.03 -21.87 8.22
C CYS A 340 0.69 -21.88 8.96
N VAL A 341 0.71 -22.42 10.17
CA VAL A 341 -0.45 -22.45 11.08
C VAL A 341 -0.56 -21.14 11.87
N GLU A 342 0.56 -20.44 12.08
CA GLU A 342 0.59 -19.21 12.86
C GLU A 342 0.64 -17.98 11.95
N SER A 343 -0.19 -17.00 12.28
CA SER A 343 -0.19 -15.65 11.74
C SER A 343 1.02 -14.84 12.25
N VAL A 344 1.56 -13.96 11.43
CA VAL A 344 2.57 -12.98 11.84
C VAL A 344 1.93 -11.60 11.89
N TRP A 345 1.74 -11.07 13.11
CA TRP A 345 1.22 -9.72 13.31
C TRP A 345 2.33 -8.69 13.41
N CYS A 346 2.03 -7.49 12.91
CA CYS A 346 2.79 -6.28 13.18
C CYS A 346 1.83 -5.19 13.66
N ALA A 347 2.17 -4.53 14.77
CA ALA A 347 1.42 -3.38 15.26
C ALA A 347 1.61 -2.16 14.32
N PRO A 348 0.68 -1.19 14.29
CA PRO A 348 0.94 0.07 13.60
C PRO A 348 2.04 0.86 14.33
N TYR A 349 2.73 1.75 13.62
CA TYR A 349 3.67 2.67 14.25
C TYR A 349 2.97 3.66 15.20
N HIS A 350 1.87 4.23 14.74
CA HIS A 350 1.01 5.10 15.53
C HIS A 350 0.00 4.24 16.30
N GLY A 351 0.43 3.77 17.48
CA GLY A 351 -0.45 3.10 18.44
C GLY A 351 -1.43 4.06 19.12
N GLU A 352 -2.18 3.57 20.10
CA GLU A 352 -3.18 4.35 20.84
C GLU A 352 -2.61 5.64 21.45
N ASP A 353 -1.35 5.61 21.90
CA ASP A 353 -0.63 6.73 22.50
C ASP A 353 -0.27 7.84 21.49
N LYS A 354 -0.17 7.50 20.20
CA LYS A 354 0.21 8.42 19.12
C LYS A 354 -0.92 8.69 18.12
N GLN A 355 -2.15 8.30 18.45
CA GLN A 355 -3.30 8.48 17.55
C GLN A 355 -3.55 9.96 17.19
N HIS A 356 -3.15 10.88 18.07
CA HIS A 356 -3.25 12.33 17.83
C HIS A 356 -2.28 12.85 16.75
N GLU A 357 -1.27 12.07 16.38
CA GLU A 357 -0.35 12.39 15.27
C GLU A 357 -0.91 11.95 13.92
N VAL A 358 -1.98 11.13 13.87
CA VAL A 358 -2.62 10.67 12.65
C VAL A 358 -3.59 11.73 12.14
N VAL A 359 -3.29 12.34 10.99
CA VAL A 359 -4.04 13.45 10.38
C VAL A 359 -4.90 13.00 9.20
N ASP A 360 -4.40 12.13 8.33
CA ASP A 360 -5.10 11.64 7.14
C ASP A 360 -4.63 10.21 6.81
N VAL A 361 -5.55 9.27 6.61
CA VAL A 361 -5.19 7.87 6.34
C VAL A 361 -5.08 7.54 4.84
N THR A 362 -5.31 8.53 3.98
CA THR A 362 -5.29 8.35 2.52
C THR A 362 -3.90 7.94 2.04
N GLY A 363 -3.83 6.84 1.28
CA GLY A 363 -2.58 6.30 0.74
C GLY A 363 -1.73 5.48 1.72
N ALA A 364 -2.10 5.41 3.01
CA ALA A 364 -1.32 4.70 4.03
C ALA A 364 -1.15 3.21 3.70
N GLY A 365 -2.22 2.56 3.25
CA GLY A 365 -2.19 1.17 2.84
C GLY A 365 -1.29 0.90 1.63
N ASN A 366 -1.23 1.83 0.68
CA ASN A 366 -0.37 1.67 -0.49
C ASN A 366 1.10 1.93 -0.13
N ALA A 367 1.37 2.95 0.69
CA ALA A 367 2.71 3.21 1.20
C ALA A 367 3.24 2.07 2.07
N PHE A 368 2.37 1.42 2.85
CA PHE A 368 2.68 0.17 3.55
C PHE A 368 3.19 -0.89 2.57
N LEU A 369 2.47 -1.11 1.47
CA LEU A 369 2.88 -2.09 0.45
C LEU A 369 4.21 -1.71 -0.23
N GLY A 370 4.48 -0.42 -0.41
CA GLY A 370 5.77 0.07 -0.90
C GLY A 370 6.93 -0.37 0.00
N GLY A 371 6.82 -0.11 1.30
CA GLY A 371 7.85 -0.50 2.28
C GLY A 371 7.99 -2.01 2.44
N LEU A 372 6.87 -2.73 2.45
CA LEU A 372 6.84 -4.20 2.49
C LEU A 372 7.54 -4.79 1.27
N THR A 373 7.20 -4.30 0.07
CA THR A 373 7.79 -4.77 -1.19
C THR A 373 9.27 -4.50 -1.25
N TRP A 374 9.72 -3.33 -0.78
CA TRP A 374 11.16 -3.05 -0.66
C TRP A 374 11.84 -4.08 0.23
N SER A 375 11.31 -4.37 1.42
CA SER A 375 11.90 -5.35 2.33
C SER A 375 11.96 -6.76 1.72
N LEU A 376 10.93 -7.18 0.98
CA LEU A 376 10.94 -8.47 0.28
C LEU A 376 11.95 -8.49 -0.87
N ALA A 377 12.09 -7.36 -1.59
CA ALA A 377 13.07 -7.23 -2.67
C ALA A 377 14.53 -7.35 -2.17
N GLN A 378 14.81 -6.98 -0.92
CA GLN A 378 16.15 -7.11 -0.33
C GLN A 378 16.59 -8.57 -0.10
N ILE A 379 15.64 -9.51 -0.07
CA ILE A 379 15.90 -10.94 0.15
C ILE A 379 15.55 -11.80 -1.07
N ASP A 380 15.11 -11.18 -2.17
CA ASP A 380 14.63 -11.86 -3.38
C ASP A 380 15.78 -12.45 -4.20
N GLU A 381 16.22 -13.62 -3.77
CA GLU A 381 17.18 -14.45 -4.49
C GLU A 381 16.51 -15.25 -5.62
N PRO A 382 17.27 -15.65 -6.67
CA PRO A 382 16.81 -16.59 -7.67
C PRO A 382 16.23 -17.86 -7.02
N ASN A 383 14.93 -18.10 -7.22
CA ASN A 383 14.15 -19.20 -6.66
C ASN A 383 13.68 -19.06 -5.19
N LEU A 384 13.72 -17.87 -4.58
CA LEU A 384 13.06 -17.66 -3.29
C LEU A 384 11.56 -18.02 -3.41
N ASP A 385 11.09 -18.95 -2.59
CA ASP A 385 9.66 -19.15 -2.40
C ASP A 385 9.19 -18.27 -1.23
N LEU A 386 8.28 -17.33 -1.50
CA LEU A 386 7.69 -16.51 -0.43
C LEU A 386 6.88 -17.38 0.56
N GLY A 387 6.44 -18.56 0.11
CA GLY A 387 5.87 -19.64 0.90
C GLY A 387 6.77 -20.11 2.04
N GLU A 388 8.09 -20.00 1.89
CA GLU A 388 9.08 -20.54 2.84
C GLU A 388 9.69 -19.47 3.75
N LEU A 389 9.24 -18.22 3.65
CA LEU A 389 9.74 -17.14 4.52
C LEU A 389 9.47 -17.45 5.99
N ASP A 390 10.51 -17.31 6.81
CA ASP A 390 10.35 -17.45 8.25
C ASP A 390 9.58 -16.25 8.85
N LYS A 391 9.07 -16.44 10.08
CA LYS A 391 8.30 -15.41 10.78
C LYS A 391 9.08 -14.13 11.00
N MET A 392 10.40 -14.21 11.12
CA MET A 392 11.26 -13.05 11.33
C MET A 392 11.31 -12.20 10.06
N ALA A 393 11.56 -12.79 8.89
CA ALA A 393 11.54 -12.11 7.60
C ALA A 393 10.17 -11.49 7.31
N LEU A 394 9.08 -12.21 7.59
CA LEU A 394 7.71 -11.67 7.47
C LEU A 394 7.48 -10.48 8.41
N GLY A 395 7.86 -10.60 9.69
CA GLY A 395 7.75 -9.53 10.67
C GLY A 395 8.53 -8.28 10.26
N GLN A 396 9.74 -8.46 9.72
CA GLN A 396 10.56 -7.37 9.19
C GLN A 396 9.88 -6.68 8.00
N ALA A 397 9.32 -7.45 7.05
CA ALA A 397 8.63 -6.87 5.89
C ALA A 397 7.40 -6.06 6.30
N LEU A 398 6.58 -6.58 7.22
CA LEU A 398 5.43 -5.85 7.78
C LEU A 398 5.86 -4.57 8.49
N LYS A 399 6.97 -4.62 9.23
CA LYS A 399 7.51 -3.47 9.99
C LYS A 399 8.03 -2.36 9.08
N HIS A 400 8.73 -2.69 7.99
CA HIS A 400 9.11 -1.71 6.96
C HIS A 400 7.87 -1.07 6.32
N GLY A 401 6.82 -1.85 6.07
CA GLY A 401 5.53 -1.34 5.62
C GLY A 401 4.92 -0.36 6.62
N ALA A 402 4.83 -0.73 7.89
CA ALA A 402 4.23 0.09 8.94
C ALA A 402 4.95 1.43 9.13
N VAL A 403 6.29 1.44 9.11
CA VAL A 403 7.07 2.68 9.13
C VAL A 403 6.82 3.51 7.87
N SER A 404 6.69 2.90 6.70
CA SER A 404 6.41 3.64 5.46
C SER A 404 5.03 4.33 5.49
N ALA A 405 4.01 3.63 5.99
CA ALA A 405 2.69 4.19 6.20
C ALA A 405 2.70 5.33 7.23
N SER A 406 3.54 5.23 8.27
CA SER A 406 3.62 6.22 9.34
C SER A 406 3.90 7.64 8.84
N TYR A 407 4.76 7.81 7.82
CA TYR A 407 5.04 9.13 7.25
C TYR A 407 3.89 9.69 6.42
N VAL A 408 3.09 8.82 5.78
CA VAL A 408 1.95 9.25 4.98
C VAL A 408 0.81 9.75 5.84
N VAL A 409 0.63 9.19 7.04
CA VAL A 409 -0.55 9.49 7.85
C VAL A 409 -0.48 10.78 8.67
N GLU A 410 0.71 11.36 8.83
CA GLU A 410 0.97 12.50 9.73
C GLU A 410 0.57 13.86 9.16
N GLN A 411 0.15 13.90 7.90
CA GLN A 411 -0.25 15.13 7.24
C GLN A 411 -1.21 14.85 6.09
N ARG A 412 -1.84 15.90 5.57
CA ARG A 412 -2.68 15.81 4.36
C ARG A 412 -1.82 15.73 3.12
N GLY A 413 -2.26 14.92 2.15
CA GLY A 413 -1.54 14.66 0.92
C GLY A 413 -0.19 13.97 1.16
N MET A 414 0.71 14.04 0.18
CA MET A 414 1.99 13.32 0.26
C MET A 414 2.97 13.92 1.27
N PRO A 415 3.77 13.06 1.96
CA PRO A 415 4.83 13.48 2.90
C PRO A 415 5.72 14.59 2.38
N ARG A 416 6.21 15.47 3.25
CA ARG A 416 7.23 16.48 2.90
C ARG A 416 8.60 15.85 3.01
N VAL A 417 9.44 16.02 2.00
CA VAL A 417 10.84 15.60 2.03
C VAL A 417 11.76 16.78 1.83
N THR A 418 12.85 16.81 2.59
CA THR A 418 13.94 17.77 2.40
C THR A 418 15.28 17.04 2.46
N PRO A 419 16.32 17.51 1.74
CA PRO A 419 17.66 16.96 1.86
C PRO A 419 18.17 17.05 3.30
N ALA A 420 18.76 15.97 3.81
CA ALA A 420 19.41 15.96 5.11
C ALA A 420 20.69 16.82 5.09
N GLN A 421 20.86 17.72 6.06
CA GLN A 421 22.04 18.59 6.18
C GLN A 421 23.33 17.81 6.52
N GLN A 422 23.18 16.68 7.21
CA GLN A 422 24.23 15.69 7.47
C GLN A 422 23.61 14.32 7.18
N PRO A 423 23.97 13.68 6.06
CA PRO A 423 23.49 12.34 5.78
C PRO A 423 24.13 11.38 6.79
N GLU A 424 23.32 10.78 7.67
CA GLU A 424 23.74 9.58 8.41
C GLU A 424 23.78 8.39 7.44
N GLU A 425 24.44 7.29 7.82
CA GLU A 425 24.51 6.07 7.00
C GLU A 425 23.10 5.61 6.59
N GLY A 426 22.70 6.01 5.39
CA GLY A 426 21.45 5.64 4.76
C GLY A 426 20.41 6.75 4.58
N SER A 427 20.14 7.62 5.55
CA SER A 427 19.03 8.59 5.36
C SER A 427 19.51 9.90 4.78
N VAL A 428 19.31 10.07 3.48
CA VAL A 428 19.62 11.31 2.75
C VAL A 428 18.47 12.31 2.71
N LEU A 429 17.27 11.88 3.10
CA LEU A 429 16.07 12.69 3.19
C LEU A 429 15.58 12.78 4.64
N LYS A 430 15.05 13.95 5.01
CA LYS A 430 14.21 14.14 6.19
C LYS A 430 12.75 14.15 5.76
N TRP A 431 11.94 13.33 6.42
CA TRP A 431 10.51 13.16 6.14
C TRP A 431 9.68 13.94 7.16
N ASN A 432 8.66 14.68 6.70
CA ASN A 432 7.78 15.59 7.46
C ASN A 432 8.50 16.48 8.49
N HIS A 433 9.75 16.88 8.21
CA HIS A 433 10.62 17.62 9.13
C HIS A 433 10.96 16.90 10.45
N HIS A 434 10.72 15.59 10.56
CA HIS A 434 11.07 14.83 11.76
C HIS A 434 12.58 14.80 12.01
N LEU A 435 12.93 14.77 13.30
CA LEU A 435 14.27 14.44 13.76
C LEU A 435 14.56 12.94 13.57
N THR A 436 13.52 12.09 13.62
CA THR A 436 13.67 10.64 13.53
C THR A 436 13.66 10.14 12.09
N ASN A 437 14.75 9.47 11.72
CA ASN A 437 14.89 8.85 10.40
C ASN A 437 14.11 7.50 10.32
N PRO A 438 13.93 6.92 9.12
CA PRO A 438 13.20 5.66 8.97
C PRO A 438 13.76 4.52 9.84
N SER A 439 15.08 4.41 9.97
CA SER A 439 15.74 3.39 10.79
C SER A 439 15.42 3.53 12.28
N GLU A 440 15.31 4.76 12.78
CA GLU A 440 14.90 5.02 14.16
C GLU A 440 13.43 4.65 14.41
N ARG A 441 12.52 4.98 13.47
CA ARG A 441 11.13 4.53 13.56
C ARG A 441 11.02 3.01 13.56
N TYR A 442 11.83 2.36 12.71
CA TYR A 442 11.92 0.91 12.67
C TYR A 442 12.45 0.34 13.99
N ALA A 443 13.52 0.89 14.57
CA ALA A 443 14.02 0.44 15.86
C ALA A 443 13.00 0.63 17.00
N ALA A 444 12.17 1.68 16.93
CA ALA A 444 11.16 2.00 17.94
C ALA A 444 9.91 1.09 17.90
N MET A 445 9.62 0.46 16.77
CA MET A 445 8.55 -0.54 16.68
C MET A 445 9.02 -1.83 17.38
N GLN A 446 8.26 -2.29 18.37
CA GLN A 446 8.55 -3.51 19.13
C GLN A 446 7.98 -4.75 18.44
#